data_AF-A0A4W5JV52-F1
#
_entry.id   AF-A0A4W5JV52-F1
#
_cell.length_a   1.000
_cell.length_b   1.000
_cell.length_c   1.000
_cell.angle_alpha   90.00
_cell.angle_beta   90.00
_cell.angle_gamma   90.00
#
_symmetry.space_group_name_H-M   'P 1'
#
loop_
_entity.id
_entity.type
_entity.pdbx_description
1 polymer ?
#
loop_
_entity_poly.entity_id
_entity_poly.type
_entity_poly.pdbx_seq_one_letter_code
_entity_poly.pdbx_strand_id
1 'polypeptide(L)'
;MSIFAEVPQAPPVAVFKLTADFREDTYAQKVNLGVGAYRTDDCLPWVLPVVKKVEKMIVEDNSLNHEYLPILGLPELRSAASKVALGDDSPAIKDGRVGRREGHRRKLFVFFDSAYQGFASGSLDKDAWAIRYFVSEGFELLCAQSFSKNFGLYNERVGNLTVVAQDKDNLTRVLSQMEKIVRTTWSNPPSQGARIVAITLNNPNLFTEWKGNVKTMADRVLLMRDQLKAKLIALGTPGTWDHITQQIGMFSFTGLNPKQVHYMIKEKHVYLMASGRINMCGLTSKNIDYVAESIHETVSKVQ
;
A
#
# COMPACT_ATOMS: atom_id res chain seq x y z
N MET A 1 -25.08 -34.47 17.95
CA MET A 1 -24.78 -33.77 16.68
C MET A 1 -24.07 -32.46 17.03
N SER A 2 -23.05 -32.03 16.27
CA SER A 2 -22.35 -30.76 16.55
C SER A 2 -23.28 -29.58 16.31
N ILE A 3 -23.25 -28.56 17.18
CA ILE A 3 -23.98 -27.30 16.96
C ILE A 3 -23.47 -26.55 15.71
N PHE A 4 -22.27 -26.87 15.23
CA PHE A 4 -21.67 -26.27 14.04
C PHE A 4 -21.83 -27.12 12.78
N ALA A 5 -22.64 -28.20 12.81
CA ALA A 5 -22.74 -29.15 11.70
C ALA A 5 -23.21 -28.51 10.39
N GLU A 6 -23.99 -27.42 10.47
CA GLU A 6 -24.53 -26.72 9.30
C GLU A 6 -23.72 -25.47 8.92
N VAL A 7 -22.60 -25.18 9.59
CA VAL A 7 -21.78 -24.00 9.26
C VAL A 7 -20.98 -24.30 7.98
N PRO A 8 -21.25 -23.60 6.86
CA PRO A 8 -20.53 -23.85 5.62
C PRO A 8 -19.09 -23.31 5.71
N GLN A 9 -18.15 -24.04 5.12
CA GLN A 9 -16.78 -23.56 4.99
C GLN A 9 -16.72 -22.38 4.01
N ALA A 10 -16.23 -21.22 4.47
CA ALA A 10 -16.02 -20.07 3.61
C ALA A 10 -14.85 -20.31 2.63
N PRO A 11 -14.92 -19.78 1.40
CA PRO A 11 -13.81 -19.87 0.46
C PRO A 11 -12.58 -19.12 1.00
N PRO A 12 -11.35 -19.61 0.74
CA PRO A 12 -10.15 -18.94 1.20
C PRO A 12 -9.95 -17.61 0.47
N VAL A 13 -9.35 -16.63 1.15
CA VAL A 13 -8.94 -15.37 0.53
C VAL A 13 -7.83 -15.66 -0.48
N ALA A 14 -8.09 -15.39 -1.76
CA ALA A 14 -7.26 -15.81 -2.89
C ALA A 14 -5.75 -15.49 -2.73
N VAL A 15 -5.41 -14.29 -2.25
CA VAL A 15 -4.01 -13.87 -2.07
C VAL A 15 -3.27 -14.68 -0.99
N PHE A 16 -3.96 -15.08 0.08
CA PHE A 16 -3.37 -15.90 1.15
C PHE A 16 -3.26 -17.35 0.73
N LYS A 17 -4.26 -17.88 0.00
CA LYS A 17 -4.18 -19.20 -0.61
C LYS A 17 -2.99 -19.31 -1.56
N LEU A 18 -2.82 -18.34 -2.45
CA LEU A 18 -1.69 -18.29 -3.38
C LEU A 18 -0.33 -18.29 -2.65
N THR A 19 -0.26 -17.62 -1.49
CA THR A 19 0.95 -17.61 -0.66
C THR A 19 1.20 -18.94 0.03
N ALA A 20 0.14 -19.60 0.51
CA ALA A 20 0.25 -20.93 1.08
C ALA A 20 0.74 -21.93 0.03
N ASP A 21 0.16 -21.90 -1.17
CA ASP A 21 0.54 -22.78 -2.28
C ASP A 21 1.99 -22.55 -2.70
N PHE A 22 2.44 -21.30 -2.76
CA PHE A 22 3.84 -20.96 -2.99
C PHE A 22 4.76 -21.52 -1.91
N ARG A 23 4.33 -21.58 -0.64
CA ARG A 23 5.17 -22.09 0.47
C ARG A 23 5.31 -23.60 0.41
N GLU A 24 4.24 -24.31 0.06
CA GLU A 24 4.19 -25.78 -0.04
C GLU A 24 4.96 -26.32 -1.25
N ASP A 25 5.08 -25.53 -2.33
CA ASP A 25 5.81 -25.90 -3.52
C ASP A 25 7.31 -26.10 -3.24
N THR A 26 7.88 -27.23 -3.66
CA THR A 26 9.30 -27.55 -3.45
C THR A 26 10.18 -27.21 -4.64
N TYR A 27 9.61 -26.69 -5.73
CA TYR A 27 10.37 -26.32 -6.92
C TYR A 27 11.38 -25.21 -6.64
N ALA A 28 12.65 -25.43 -7.02
CA ALA A 28 13.76 -24.58 -6.62
C ALA A 28 13.70 -23.15 -7.18
N GLN A 29 13.11 -22.97 -8.37
CA GLN A 29 13.03 -21.66 -9.04
C GLN A 29 11.63 -21.01 -8.92
N LYS A 30 10.79 -21.47 -8.00
CA LYS A 30 9.45 -20.90 -7.80
C LYS A 30 9.51 -19.40 -7.49
N VAL A 31 8.56 -18.62 -8.01
CA VAL A 31 8.52 -17.16 -7.85
C VAL A 31 7.16 -16.71 -7.31
N ASN A 32 7.16 -15.85 -6.28
CA ASN A 32 5.94 -15.25 -5.75
C ASN A 32 5.77 -13.80 -6.23
N LEU A 33 4.82 -13.61 -7.15
CA LEU A 33 4.39 -12.31 -7.67
C LEU A 33 2.96 -11.95 -7.20
N GLY A 34 2.43 -12.61 -6.17
CA GLY A 34 1.03 -12.47 -5.75
C GLY A 34 0.80 -11.37 -4.71
N VAL A 35 1.42 -11.54 -3.54
CA VAL A 35 1.23 -10.66 -2.37
C VAL A 35 1.85 -9.30 -2.63
N GLY A 36 1.09 -8.23 -2.38
CA GLY A 36 1.56 -6.85 -2.43
C GLY A 36 2.42 -6.45 -1.23
N ALA A 37 3.62 -7.01 -1.16
CA ALA A 37 4.62 -6.63 -0.17
C ALA A 37 5.97 -6.43 -0.85
N TYR A 38 6.71 -5.42 -0.40
CA TYR A 38 8.05 -5.13 -0.89
C TYR A 38 9.03 -6.24 -0.49
N ARG A 39 9.99 -6.50 -1.36
CA ARG A 39 11.10 -7.43 -1.14
C ARG A 39 12.41 -6.85 -1.65
N THR A 40 13.51 -7.25 -1.01
CA THR A 40 14.87 -7.00 -1.49
C THR A 40 15.15 -7.81 -2.77
N ASP A 41 16.31 -7.59 -3.37
CA ASP A 41 16.78 -8.37 -4.53
C ASP A 41 17.07 -9.85 -4.19
N ASP A 42 17.12 -10.19 -2.90
CA ASP A 42 17.20 -11.56 -2.40
C ASP A 42 15.82 -12.16 -2.06
N CYS A 43 14.73 -11.52 -2.48
CA CYS A 43 13.35 -11.91 -2.16
C CYS A 43 13.04 -11.93 -0.64
N LEU A 44 13.79 -11.18 0.18
CA LEU A 44 13.58 -11.10 1.63
C LEU A 44 12.71 -9.88 2.01
N PRO A 45 11.95 -9.95 3.11
CA PRO A 45 11.31 -8.76 3.69
C PRO A 45 12.33 -7.68 4.01
N TRP A 46 12.02 -6.43 3.65
CA TRP A 46 12.87 -5.29 3.97
C TRP A 46 12.21 -4.43 5.05
N VAL A 47 12.80 -4.44 6.25
CA VAL A 47 12.46 -3.47 7.29
C VAL A 47 13.27 -2.21 7.03
N LEU A 48 12.58 -1.09 6.81
CA LEU A 48 13.22 0.19 6.46
C LEU A 48 14.25 0.59 7.53
N PRO A 49 15.44 1.09 7.13
CA PRO A 49 16.44 1.58 8.08
C PRO A 49 15.89 2.58 9.11
N VAL A 50 15.05 3.53 8.67
CA VAL A 50 14.42 4.51 9.57
C VAL A 50 13.49 3.84 10.60
N VAL A 51 12.76 2.79 10.21
CA VAL A 51 11.87 2.05 11.10
C VAL A 51 12.69 1.35 12.17
N LYS A 52 13.77 0.65 11.81
CA LYS A 52 14.68 0.00 12.78
C LYS A 52 15.28 1.00 13.75
N LYS A 53 15.62 2.20 13.28
CA LYS A 53 16.16 3.27 14.12
C LYS A 53 15.11 3.73 15.14
N VAL A 54 13.89 3.98 14.70
CA VAL A 54 12.80 4.42 15.58
C VAL A 54 12.36 3.32 16.55
N GLU A 55 12.37 2.05 16.14
CA GLU A 55 12.12 0.93 17.05
C GLU A 55 13.12 0.91 18.22
N LYS A 56 14.41 1.16 17.96
CA LYS A 56 15.42 1.28 19.02
C LYS A 56 15.14 2.47 19.94
N MET A 57 14.79 3.63 19.37
CA MET A 57 14.42 4.80 20.16
C MET A 57 13.22 4.52 21.08
N ILE A 58 12.21 3.78 20.59
CA ILE A 58 11.04 3.39 21.38
C ILE A 58 11.43 2.46 22.53
N VAL A 59 12.34 1.52 22.30
CA VAL A 59 12.80 0.58 23.34
C VAL A 59 13.61 1.29 24.43
N GLU A 60 14.34 2.34 24.08
CA GLU A 60 15.18 3.11 25.01
C GLU A 60 14.40 4.17 25.81
N ASP A 61 13.17 4.51 25.39
CA ASP A 61 12.35 5.55 26.01
C ASP A 61 11.50 4.99 27.16
N ASN A 62 12.00 5.17 28.39
CA ASN A 62 11.33 4.75 29.62
C ASN A 62 10.01 5.50 29.92
N SER A 63 9.67 6.56 29.17
CA SER A 63 8.39 7.26 29.32
C SER A 63 7.25 6.57 28.56
N LEU A 64 7.58 5.74 27.57
CA LEU A 64 6.60 5.00 26.79
C LEU A 64 6.08 3.79 27.58
N ASN A 65 4.79 3.51 27.40
CA ASN A 65 4.08 2.44 28.10
C ASN A 65 3.09 1.74 27.15
N HIS A 66 2.31 0.79 27.67
CA HIS A 66 1.27 0.09 26.90
C HIS A 66 -0.14 0.52 27.29
N GLU A 67 -0.30 1.72 27.85
CA GLU A 67 -1.61 2.27 28.18
C GLU A 67 -2.45 2.53 26.92
N TYR A 68 -3.76 2.58 27.13
CA TYR A 68 -4.70 2.85 26.06
C TYR A 68 -4.48 4.23 25.44
N LEU A 69 -4.50 4.28 24.11
CA LEU A 69 -4.55 5.53 23.38
C LEU A 69 -5.94 6.19 23.49
N PRO A 70 -6.05 7.50 23.19
CA PRO A 70 -7.34 8.11 22.89
C PRO A 70 -8.11 7.28 21.85
N ILE A 71 -9.44 7.29 21.90
CA ILE A 71 -10.28 6.47 21.02
C ILE A 71 -9.98 6.76 19.53
N LEU A 72 -9.79 8.04 19.18
CA LEU A 72 -9.42 8.43 17.81
C LEU A 72 -7.95 8.14 17.46
N GLY A 73 -7.16 7.62 18.38
CA GLY A 73 -5.75 7.28 18.22
C GLY A 73 -4.78 8.39 18.61
N LEU A 74 -3.50 8.13 18.33
CA LEU A 74 -2.37 8.99 18.71
C LEU A 74 -2.46 10.37 18.02
N PRO A 75 -2.62 11.49 18.75
CA PRO A 75 -2.76 12.82 18.16
C PRO A 75 -1.62 13.22 17.21
N GLU A 76 -0.39 12.88 17.58
CA GLU A 76 0.84 13.19 16.84
C GLU A 76 0.88 12.47 15.49
N LEU A 77 0.39 11.21 15.45
CA LEU A 77 0.21 10.47 14.21
C LEU A 77 -0.84 11.14 13.33
N ARG A 78 -2.02 11.46 13.86
CA ARG A 78 -3.13 12.02 13.08
C ARG A 78 -2.74 13.34 12.41
N SER A 79 -2.08 14.21 13.17
CA SER A 79 -1.59 15.50 12.67
C SER A 79 -0.56 15.31 11.55
N ALA A 80 0.47 14.49 11.79
CA ALA A 80 1.55 14.29 10.83
C ALA A 80 1.08 13.54 9.56
N ALA A 81 0.22 12.52 9.72
CA ALA A 81 -0.37 11.78 8.60
C ALA A 81 -1.22 12.68 7.69
N SER A 82 -2.03 13.56 8.30
CA SER A 82 -2.87 14.51 7.55
C SER A 82 -2.02 15.51 6.77
N LYS A 83 -0.89 15.98 7.33
CA LYS A 83 0.08 16.82 6.60
C LYS A 83 0.70 16.09 5.41
N VAL A 84 1.04 14.81 5.56
CA VAL A 84 1.54 13.99 4.43
C VAL A 84 0.52 13.91 3.29
N ALA A 85 -0.77 13.70 3.60
CA ALA A 85 -1.83 13.68 2.58
C ALA A 85 -2.07 15.06 1.94
N LEU A 86 -2.28 16.08 2.77
CA LEU A 86 -2.81 17.36 2.33
C LEU A 86 -1.74 18.40 1.94
N GLY A 87 -0.50 18.19 2.38
CA GLY A 87 0.60 19.16 2.29
C GLY A 87 0.60 20.13 3.48
N ASP A 88 1.78 20.60 3.89
CA ASP A 88 1.92 21.53 5.02
C ASP A 88 1.21 22.88 4.79
N ASP A 89 1.17 23.31 3.53
CA ASP A 89 0.55 24.57 3.12
C ASP A 89 -0.95 24.48 2.83
N SER A 90 -1.57 23.33 3.09
CA SER A 90 -2.96 23.07 2.74
C SER A 90 -3.90 24.16 3.31
N PRO A 91 -4.73 24.83 2.47
CA PRO A 91 -5.70 25.83 2.93
C PRO A 91 -6.61 25.26 4.03
N ALA A 92 -6.95 24.00 3.86
CA ALA A 92 -7.65 23.12 4.78
C ALA A 92 -7.07 23.04 6.20
N ILE A 93 -5.73 22.96 6.30
CA ILE A 93 -5.05 22.91 7.60
C ILE A 93 -4.97 24.33 8.19
N LYS A 94 -4.64 25.33 7.37
CA LYS A 94 -4.48 26.73 7.79
C LYS A 94 -5.76 27.36 8.31
N ASP A 95 -6.90 27.07 7.67
CA ASP A 95 -8.18 27.65 8.05
C ASP A 95 -8.78 26.99 9.31
N GLY A 96 -8.17 25.90 9.82
CA GLY A 96 -8.78 25.03 10.82
C GLY A 96 -10.17 24.52 10.39
N ARG A 97 -10.43 24.57 9.09
CA ARG A 97 -11.66 24.23 8.39
C ARG A 97 -11.20 23.60 7.09
N VAL A 98 -11.83 22.51 6.69
CA VAL A 98 -11.49 21.84 5.45
C VAL A 98 -12.63 22.09 4.47
N GLY A 99 -12.70 23.33 3.95
CA GLY A 99 -13.95 23.96 3.51
C GLY A 99 -14.30 24.03 2.01
N ARG A 100 -15.60 24.23 1.76
CA ARG A 100 -16.35 24.13 0.48
C ARG A 100 -16.34 25.37 -0.42
N ARG A 101 -16.44 25.20 -1.75
CA ARG A 101 -17.08 26.17 -2.68
C ARG A 101 -18.24 25.51 -3.45
N GLU A 102 -19.39 26.20 -3.51
CA GLU A 102 -20.56 25.75 -4.26
C GLU A 102 -20.32 25.81 -5.77
N GLY A 103 -20.48 24.69 -6.48
CA GLY A 103 -20.49 24.72 -7.94
C GLY A 103 -20.26 23.39 -8.66
N HIS A 104 -20.64 22.23 -8.11
CA HIS A 104 -20.32 20.95 -8.77
C HIS A 104 -21.56 20.19 -9.23
N ARG A 105 -21.61 19.94 -10.54
CA ARG A 105 -22.78 19.49 -11.32
C ARG A 105 -23.42 18.17 -10.85
N ARG A 106 -22.68 17.29 -10.18
CA ARG A 106 -23.14 15.93 -9.79
C ARG A 106 -23.31 15.69 -8.27
N LYS A 107 -22.97 16.66 -7.41
CA LYS A 107 -23.09 16.55 -5.93
C LYS A 107 -22.52 15.24 -5.34
N LEU A 108 -21.37 14.79 -5.85
CA LEU A 108 -20.72 13.56 -5.37
C LEU A 108 -19.87 13.85 -4.12
N PHE A 109 -19.85 12.89 -3.19
CA PHE A 109 -18.93 12.88 -2.06
C PHE A 109 -17.69 12.04 -2.41
N VAL A 110 -16.50 12.54 -2.07
CA VAL A 110 -15.25 11.92 -2.49
C VAL A 110 -14.61 11.17 -1.33
N PHE A 111 -14.26 9.92 -1.58
CA PHE A 111 -13.51 9.08 -0.66
C PHE A 111 -12.24 8.61 -1.37
N PHE A 112 -11.08 9.08 -0.91
CA PHE A 112 -9.77 8.61 -1.37
C PHE A 112 -9.27 7.43 -0.54
N ASP A 113 -8.82 6.38 -1.21
CA ASP A 113 -8.00 5.31 -0.63
C ASP A 113 -6.54 5.54 -1.03
N SER A 114 -5.69 5.85 -0.04
CA SER A 114 -4.30 6.26 -0.21
C SER A 114 -3.36 5.30 0.51
N ALA A 115 -3.14 4.12 -0.09
CA ALA A 115 -2.26 3.10 0.46
C ALA A 115 -0.83 3.07 -0.11
N TYR A 116 -0.56 3.81 -1.19
CA TYR A 116 0.69 3.75 -1.96
C TYR A 116 1.42 5.10 -2.10
N GLN A 117 1.04 6.11 -1.31
CA GLN A 117 1.62 7.44 -1.43
C GLN A 117 3.16 7.42 -1.23
N GLY A 118 3.89 8.01 -2.18
CA GLY A 118 5.33 8.01 -2.29
C GLY A 118 5.89 6.76 -2.97
N PHE A 119 5.23 5.61 -2.80
CA PHE A 119 5.64 4.35 -3.41
C PHE A 119 5.22 4.25 -4.89
N ALA A 120 4.23 5.04 -5.33
CA ALA A 120 3.71 4.94 -6.69
C ALA A 120 4.64 5.59 -7.72
N SER A 121 5.14 6.79 -7.40
CA SER A 121 6.05 7.55 -8.28
C SER A 121 7.43 7.84 -7.69
N GLY A 122 7.68 7.48 -6.42
CA GLY A 122 8.87 7.92 -5.68
C GLY A 122 8.73 9.33 -5.07
N SER A 123 7.58 9.99 -5.23
CA SER A 123 7.30 11.33 -4.70
C SER A 123 5.96 11.38 -3.95
N LEU A 124 6.02 11.77 -2.68
CA LEU A 124 4.82 11.94 -1.85
C LEU A 124 3.87 12.99 -2.40
N ASP A 125 4.41 14.06 -2.98
CA ASP A 125 3.63 15.19 -3.48
C ASP A 125 2.95 14.86 -4.81
N LYS A 126 3.66 14.20 -5.73
CA LYS A 126 3.05 13.73 -6.98
C LYS A 126 1.92 12.74 -6.70
N ASP A 127 2.13 11.82 -5.76
CA ASP A 127 1.14 10.80 -5.43
C ASP A 127 -0.08 11.35 -4.67
N ALA A 128 0.07 12.49 -3.97
CA ALA A 128 -1.03 13.17 -3.29
C ALA A 128 -1.74 14.24 -4.13
N TRP A 129 -1.30 14.48 -5.36
CA TRP A 129 -1.80 15.58 -6.18
C TRP A 129 -3.33 15.58 -6.28
N ALA A 130 -3.95 14.42 -6.54
CA ALA A 130 -5.41 14.32 -6.67
C ALA A 130 -6.15 14.72 -5.38
N ILE A 131 -5.67 14.26 -4.22
CA ILE A 131 -6.26 14.62 -2.92
C ILE A 131 -6.16 16.14 -2.72
N ARG A 132 -4.96 16.70 -2.94
CA ARG A 132 -4.69 18.13 -2.74
C ARG A 132 -5.47 19.01 -3.70
N TYR A 133 -5.62 18.58 -4.95
CA TYR A 133 -6.42 19.25 -5.96
C TYR A 133 -7.90 19.31 -5.54
N PHE A 134 -8.48 18.20 -5.08
CA PHE A 134 -9.86 18.21 -4.61
C PHE A 134 -10.03 19.10 -3.37
N VAL A 135 -9.06 19.12 -2.46
CA VAL A 135 -9.09 20.06 -1.34
C VAL A 135 -8.97 21.52 -1.80
N SER A 136 -8.12 21.85 -2.78
CA SER A 136 -8.01 23.22 -3.30
C SER A 136 -9.25 23.70 -4.03
N GLU A 137 -9.98 22.77 -4.67
CA GLU A 137 -11.29 23.04 -5.28
C GLU A 137 -12.43 23.19 -4.24
N GLY A 138 -12.12 22.98 -2.95
CA GLY A 138 -13.09 23.09 -1.86
C GLY A 138 -14.04 21.89 -1.81
N PHE A 139 -13.55 20.66 -1.96
CA PHE A 139 -14.34 19.48 -1.65
C PHE A 139 -14.30 19.19 -0.16
N GLU A 140 -15.42 18.73 0.40
CA GLU A 140 -15.45 17.89 1.59
C GLU A 140 -15.18 16.45 1.17
N LEU A 141 -14.33 15.74 1.91
CA LEU A 141 -13.88 14.40 1.53
C LEU A 141 -13.42 13.55 2.72
N LEU A 142 -13.27 12.26 2.47
CA LEU A 142 -12.51 11.35 3.31
C LEU A 142 -11.24 10.90 2.59
N CYS A 143 -10.16 10.71 3.34
CA CYS A 143 -8.95 10.06 2.85
C CYS A 143 -8.50 8.98 3.84
N ALA A 144 -8.63 7.71 3.45
CA ALA A 144 -8.08 6.60 4.20
C ALA A 144 -6.62 6.37 3.79
N GLN A 145 -5.68 6.62 4.70
CA GLN A 145 -4.26 6.43 4.49
C GLN A 145 -3.80 5.12 5.14
N SER A 146 -2.98 4.36 4.42
CA SER A 146 -2.31 3.18 4.96
C SER A 146 -0.80 3.38 5.00
N PHE A 147 -0.19 3.02 6.13
CA PHE A 147 1.27 3.00 6.28
C PHE A 147 1.88 1.60 6.08
N SER A 148 1.09 0.62 5.66
CA SER A 148 1.57 -0.75 5.48
C SER A 148 2.66 -0.88 4.41
N LYS A 149 2.60 -0.08 3.34
CA LYS A 149 3.49 -0.24 2.16
C LYS A 149 4.65 0.76 2.20
N ASN A 150 4.35 2.04 2.38
CA ASN A 150 5.36 3.10 2.36
C ASN A 150 6.25 3.12 3.63
N PHE A 151 5.79 2.59 4.77
CA PHE A 151 6.64 2.33 5.94
C PHE A 151 7.06 0.86 6.07
N GLY A 152 6.50 -0.05 5.26
CA GLY A 152 6.71 -1.49 5.43
C GLY A 152 6.07 -2.09 6.68
N LEU A 153 5.16 -1.37 7.35
CA LEU A 153 4.49 -1.79 8.59
C LEU A 153 3.22 -2.61 8.30
N TYR A 154 3.37 -3.70 7.55
CA TYR A 154 2.25 -4.49 7.02
C TYR A 154 1.33 -5.01 8.13
N ASN A 155 1.90 -5.57 9.20
CA ASN A 155 1.15 -6.22 10.27
C ASN A 155 0.87 -5.34 11.49
N GLU A 156 1.51 -4.17 11.60
CA GLU A 156 1.25 -3.22 12.70
C GLU A 156 -0.11 -2.51 12.58
N ARG A 157 -0.78 -2.66 11.43
CA ARG A 157 -2.13 -2.13 11.15
C ARG A 157 -2.26 -0.62 11.35
N VAL A 158 -1.21 0.12 10.98
CA VAL A 158 -1.17 1.58 11.11
C VAL A 158 -1.80 2.27 9.90
N GLY A 159 -2.73 3.18 10.16
CA GLY A 159 -3.37 4.02 9.16
C GLY A 159 -3.95 5.28 9.80
N ASN A 160 -4.49 6.16 8.96
CA ASN A 160 -5.14 7.39 9.39
C ASN A 160 -6.36 7.66 8.50
N LEU A 161 -7.47 8.10 9.08
CA LEU A 161 -8.62 8.58 8.31
C LEU A 161 -8.66 10.11 8.44
N THR A 162 -8.29 10.81 7.38
CA THR A 162 -8.40 12.26 7.32
C THR A 162 -9.82 12.65 6.92
N VAL A 163 -10.44 13.51 7.72
CA VAL A 163 -11.75 14.10 7.46
C VAL A 163 -11.58 15.53 7.02
N VAL A 164 -12.22 15.85 5.90
CA VAL A 164 -12.22 17.18 5.31
C VAL A 164 -13.67 17.69 5.34
N ALA A 165 -13.99 18.59 6.29
CA ALA A 165 -15.32 19.14 6.53
C ALA A 165 -15.37 20.69 6.46
N GLN A 166 -16.53 21.21 6.06
CA GLN A 166 -16.76 22.62 5.71
C GLN A 166 -16.22 23.62 6.74
N ASP A 167 -16.42 23.30 8.02
CA ASP A 167 -16.07 24.11 9.16
C ASP A 167 -15.80 23.24 10.40
N LYS A 168 -15.37 23.91 11.48
CA LYS A 168 -15.00 23.27 12.75
C LYS A 168 -16.16 22.57 13.44
N ASP A 169 -17.37 23.12 13.32
CA ASP A 169 -18.56 22.59 13.96
C ASP A 169 -18.99 21.27 13.29
N ASN A 170 -19.00 21.25 11.95
CA ASN A 170 -19.19 20.03 11.16
C ASN A 170 -18.11 18.98 11.46
N LEU A 171 -16.83 19.37 11.51
CA LEU A 171 -15.74 18.46 11.85
C LEU A 171 -15.93 17.83 13.24
N THR A 172 -16.32 18.64 14.22
CA THR A 172 -16.56 18.17 15.61
C THR A 172 -17.66 17.12 15.65
N ARG A 173 -18.79 17.35 14.96
CA ARG A 173 -19.86 16.37 14.83
C ARG A 173 -19.39 15.06 14.20
N VAL A 174 -18.66 15.14 13.08
CA VAL A 174 -18.18 13.93 12.38
C VAL A 174 -17.22 13.13 13.26
N LEU A 175 -16.25 13.79 13.91
CA LEU A 175 -15.30 13.12 14.79
C LEU A 175 -16.00 12.44 15.99
N SER A 176 -17.05 13.05 16.54
CA SER A 176 -17.82 12.43 17.64
C SER A 176 -18.52 11.13 17.22
N GLN A 177 -18.97 11.02 15.97
CA GLN A 177 -19.58 9.79 15.45
C GLN A 177 -18.52 8.74 15.15
N MET A 178 -17.36 9.16 14.61
CA MET A 178 -16.22 8.26 14.42
C MET A 178 -15.75 7.66 15.73
N GLU A 179 -15.69 8.45 16.81
CA GLU A 179 -15.33 7.97 18.14
C GLU A 179 -16.25 6.84 18.62
N LYS A 180 -17.57 6.99 18.44
CA LYS A 180 -18.55 5.94 18.79
C LYS A 180 -18.35 4.66 17.98
N ILE A 181 -18.12 4.79 16.67
CA ILE A 181 -17.87 3.64 15.78
C ILE A 181 -16.59 2.93 16.22
N VAL A 182 -15.50 3.66 16.46
CA VAL A 182 -14.24 3.07 16.90
C VAL A 182 -14.40 2.35 18.24
N ARG A 183 -15.03 3.02 19.21
CA ARG A 183 -15.25 2.46 20.55
C ARG A 183 -16.01 1.14 20.53
N THR A 184 -17.03 1.04 19.70
CA THR A 184 -17.89 -0.15 19.59
C THR A 184 -17.31 -1.24 18.70
N THR A 185 -16.40 -0.92 17.79
CA THR A 185 -15.82 -1.90 16.86
C THR A 185 -14.52 -2.51 17.40
N TRP A 186 -13.61 -1.70 17.96
CA TRP A 186 -12.31 -2.19 18.47
C TRP A 186 -11.75 -1.40 19.67
N SER A 187 -12.57 -0.56 20.31
CA SER A 187 -12.21 0.26 21.49
C SER A 187 -11.19 1.37 21.21
N ASN A 188 -9.93 1.05 20.93
CA ASN A 188 -8.86 1.99 20.63
C ASN A 188 -7.80 1.33 19.71
N PRO A 189 -7.08 2.12 18.88
CA PRO A 189 -6.16 1.57 17.89
C PRO A 189 -4.80 1.12 18.48
N PRO A 190 -4.05 0.26 17.76
CA PRO A 190 -2.70 -0.16 18.18
C PRO A 190 -1.72 1.00 18.33
N SER A 191 -0.89 0.97 19.39
CA SER A 191 0.02 2.07 19.72
C SER A 191 1.41 1.95 19.10
N GLN A 192 1.95 0.75 18.96
CA GLN A 192 3.35 0.54 18.58
C GLN A 192 3.68 1.13 17.21
N GLY A 193 3.02 0.63 16.15
CA GLY A 193 3.22 1.19 14.82
C GLY A 193 2.79 2.66 14.69
N ALA A 194 1.82 3.11 15.48
CA ALA A 194 1.42 4.51 15.51
C ALA A 194 2.55 5.42 16.00
N ARG A 195 3.29 4.99 17.04
CA ARG A 195 4.49 5.68 17.53
C ARG A 195 5.61 5.69 16.51
N ILE A 196 5.85 4.56 15.82
CA ILE A 196 6.88 4.49 14.77
C ILE A 196 6.63 5.56 13.70
N VAL A 197 5.40 5.64 13.20
CA VAL A 197 5.04 6.63 12.18
C VAL A 197 5.06 8.04 12.76
N ALA A 198 4.51 8.27 13.96
CA ALA A 198 4.49 9.60 14.57
C ALA A 198 5.90 10.16 14.82
N ILE A 199 6.80 9.37 15.42
CA ILE A 199 8.20 9.78 15.68
C ILE A 199 8.91 10.07 14.36
N THR A 200 8.73 9.21 13.35
CA THR A 200 9.36 9.39 12.04
C THR A 200 8.89 10.66 11.35
N LEU A 201 7.57 10.89 11.27
CA LEU A 201 7.01 12.01 10.52
C LEU A 201 7.19 13.36 11.22
N ASN A 202 7.29 13.39 12.55
CA ASN A 202 7.48 14.63 13.32
C ASN A 202 8.96 15.01 13.55
N ASN A 203 9.91 14.15 13.16
CA ASN A 203 11.34 14.47 13.23
C ASN A 203 11.89 14.75 11.82
N PRO A 204 12.39 15.96 11.51
CA PRO A 204 12.85 16.31 10.17
C PRO A 204 13.94 15.40 9.57
N ASN A 205 14.84 14.89 10.42
CA ASN A 205 15.92 14.01 9.99
C ASN A 205 15.37 12.62 9.64
N LEU A 206 14.54 12.05 10.52
CA LEU A 206 13.89 10.76 10.27
C LEU A 206 12.93 10.83 9.10
N PHE A 207 12.19 11.93 8.94
CA PHE A 207 11.30 12.16 7.80
C PHE A 207 12.07 12.19 6.48
N THR A 208 13.23 12.84 6.46
CA THR A 208 14.12 12.88 5.29
C THR A 208 14.68 11.50 4.96
N GLU A 209 15.13 10.75 5.98
CA GLU A 209 15.60 9.37 5.82
C GLU A 209 14.49 8.45 5.29
N TRP A 210 13.27 8.57 5.83
CA TRP A 210 12.10 7.83 5.38
C TRP A 210 11.76 8.12 3.91
N LYS A 211 11.75 9.40 3.50
CA LYS A 211 11.56 9.77 2.09
C LYS A 211 12.60 9.10 1.19
N GLY A 212 13.87 9.07 1.62
CA GLY A 212 14.94 8.36 0.93
C GLY A 212 14.65 6.86 0.81
N ASN A 213 14.23 6.21 1.90
CA ASN A 213 13.88 4.79 1.89
C ASN A 213 12.70 4.48 0.96
N VAL A 214 11.65 5.31 0.96
CA VAL A 214 10.51 5.18 0.04
C VAL A 214 10.96 5.31 -1.40
N LYS A 215 11.80 6.30 -1.70
CA LYS A 215 12.37 6.49 -3.05
C LYS A 215 13.18 5.27 -3.50
N THR A 216 14.02 4.71 -2.63
CA THR A 216 14.77 3.48 -2.93
C THR A 216 13.84 2.33 -3.35
N MET A 217 12.72 2.14 -2.64
CA MET A 217 11.76 1.10 -3.02
C MET A 217 11.10 1.38 -4.37
N ALA A 218 10.68 2.63 -4.60
CA ALA A 218 10.04 3.03 -5.86
C ALA A 218 10.99 2.89 -7.05
N ASP A 219 12.24 3.36 -6.91
CA ASP A 219 13.28 3.25 -7.94
C ASP A 219 13.53 1.78 -8.32
N ARG A 220 13.57 0.87 -7.34
CA ARG A 220 13.72 -0.58 -7.61
C ARG A 220 12.54 -1.12 -8.40
N VAL A 221 11.31 -0.74 -8.05
CA VAL A 221 10.11 -1.18 -8.76
C VAL A 221 10.12 -0.70 -10.21
N LEU A 222 10.50 0.55 -10.45
CA LEU A 222 10.66 1.11 -11.79
C LEU A 222 11.74 0.36 -12.59
N LEU A 223 12.89 0.08 -11.98
CA LEU A 223 13.94 -0.73 -12.60
C LEU A 223 13.44 -2.13 -13.02
N MET A 224 12.71 -2.82 -12.15
CA MET A 224 12.16 -4.15 -12.46
C MET A 224 11.11 -4.10 -13.58
N ARG A 225 10.34 -3.01 -13.69
CA ARG A 225 9.42 -2.79 -14.82
C ARG A 225 10.17 -2.66 -16.14
N ASP A 226 11.19 -1.81 -16.18
CA ASP A 226 12.00 -1.58 -17.38
C ASP A 226 12.70 -2.88 -17.82
N GLN A 227 13.30 -3.60 -16.87
CA GLN A 227 13.99 -4.85 -17.18
C GLN A 227 13.05 -5.95 -17.67
N LEU A 228 11.87 -6.11 -17.05
CA LEU A 228 10.90 -7.12 -17.48
C LEU A 228 10.43 -6.83 -18.90
N LYS A 229 10.07 -5.58 -19.18
CA LYS A 229 9.68 -5.16 -20.53
C LYS A 229 10.79 -5.41 -21.55
N ALA A 230 12.03 -5.00 -21.24
CA ALA A 230 13.16 -5.18 -22.13
C ALA A 230 13.42 -6.65 -22.46
N LYS A 231 13.34 -7.55 -21.47
CA LYS A 231 13.49 -8.99 -21.67
C LYS A 231 12.38 -9.59 -22.51
N LEU A 232 11.13 -9.18 -22.29
CA LEU A 232 10.00 -9.64 -23.13
C LEU A 232 10.13 -9.19 -24.59
N ILE A 233 10.62 -7.97 -24.83
CA ILE A 233 10.91 -7.48 -26.19
C ILE A 233 12.05 -8.29 -26.82
N ALA A 234 13.13 -8.53 -26.08
CA ALA A 234 14.28 -9.29 -26.58
C ALA A 234 13.93 -10.75 -26.92
N LEU A 235 13.01 -11.36 -26.18
CA LEU A 235 12.47 -12.70 -26.46
C LEU A 235 11.49 -12.72 -27.66
N GLY A 236 11.09 -11.57 -28.20
CA GLY A 236 10.07 -11.50 -29.24
C GLY A 236 8.69 -11.96 -28.77
N THR A 237 8.36 -11.74 -27.49
CA THR A 237 7.08 -12.18 -26.90
C THR A 237 5.89 -11.55 -27.64
N PRO A 238 4.88 -12.35 -28.07
CA PRO A 238 3.73 -11.83 -28.81
C PRO A 238 2.99 -10.70 -28.07
N GLY A 239 2.49 -9.73 -28.84
CA GLY A 239 1.75 -8.57 -28.34
C GLY A 239 2.64 -7.39 -27.93
N THR A 240 2.06 -6.42 -27.21
CA THR A 240 2.76 -5.22 -26.73
C THR A 240 2.89 -5.23 -25.21
N TRP A 241 4.08 -4.88 -24.71
CA TRP A 241 4.40 -4.91 -23.28
C TRP A 241 4.67 -3.51 -22.69
N ASP A 242 4.30 -2.45 -23.41
CA ASP A 242 4.50 -1.06 -22.98
C ASP A 242 3.77 -0.71 -21.68
N HIS A 243 2.63 -1.36 -21.42
CA HIS A 243 1.84 -1.15 -20.23
C HIS A 243 2.61 -1.44 -18.93
N ILE A 244 3.63 -2.32 -18.95
CA ILE A 244 4.46 -2.64 -17.78
C ILE A 244 5.17 -1.39 -17.26
N THR A 245 5.65 -0.51 -18.15
CA THR A 245 6.37 0.72 -17.78
C THR A 245 5.45 1.93 -17.70
N GLN A 246 4.29 1.91 -18.36
CA GLN A 246 3.29 2.99 -18.28
C GLN A 246 2.45 2.94 -16.99
N GLN A 247 2.21 1.75 -16.44
CA GLN A 247 1.51 1.59 -15.17
C GLN A 247 2.38 2.02 -13.99
N ILE A 248 1.74 2.52 -12.92
CA ILE A 248 2.39 3.04 -11.73
C ILE A 248 2.26 2.09 -10.52
N GLY A 249 3.12 2.27 -9.52
CA GLY A 249 3.02 1.58 -8.23
C GLY A 249 3.53 0.14 -8.22
N MET A 250 3.05 -0.63 -7.25
CA MET A 250 3.61 -1.95 -6.90
C MET A 250 3.28 -3.05 -7.92
N PHE A 251 2.21 -2.89 -8.71
CA PHE A 251 1.66 -3.97 -9.51
C PHE A 251 1.64 -3.67 -10.99
N SER A 252 1.84 -4.71 -11.80
CA SER A 252 1.52 -4.69 -13.23
C SER A 252 0.32 -5.58 -13.48
N PHE A 253 -0.66 -5.09 -14.24
CA PHE A 253 -1.70 -5.92 -14.84
C PHE A 253 -1.19 -6.37 -16.20
N THR A 254 -0.71 -7.62 -16.28
CA THR A 254 0.02 -8.15 -17.44
C THR A 254 -0.86 -8.42 -18.66
N GLY A 255 -2.17 -8.52 -18.46
CA GLY A 255 -3.11 -8.97 -19.49
C GLY A 255 -3.18 -10.48 -19.67
N LEU A 256 -2.42 -11.27 -18.89
CA LEU A 256 -2.51 -12.74 -18.92
C LEU A 256 -3.92 -13.18 -18.50
N ASN A 257 -4.54 -14.02 -19.32
CA ASN A 257 -5.87 -14.55 -19.06
C ASN A 257 -5.83 -15.69 -18.01
N PRO A 258 -6.98 -16.13 -17.46
CA PRO A 258 -7.00 -17.15 -16.42
C PRO A 258 -6.34 -18.48 -16.79
N LYS A 259 -6.39 -18.91 -18.08
CA LYS A 259 -5.74 -20.14 -18.53
C LYS A 259 -4.21 -19.98 -18.53
N GLN A 260 -3.73 -18.84 -19.00
CA GLN A 260 -2.31 -18.49 -19.00
C GLN A 260 -1.78 -18.36 -17.56
N VAL A 261 -2.54 -17.73 -16.66
CA VAL A 261 -2.21 -17.68 -15.23
C VAL A 261 -2.13 -19.08 -14.63
N HIS A 262 -3.08 -19.96 -14.97
CA HIS A 262 -3.05 -21.35 -14.49
C HIS A 262 -1.78 -22.07 -14.95
N TYR A 263 -1.40 -21.92 -16.22
CA TYR A 263 -0.17 -22.49 -16.76
C TYR A 263 1.09 -21.93 -16.08
N MET A 264 1.16 -20.61 -15.87
CA MET A 264 2.25 -19.98 -15.13
C MET A 264 2.41 -20.56 -13.71
N ILE A 265 1.31 -20.83 -13.02
CA ILE A 265 1.37 -21.42 -11.67
C ILE A 265 1.75 -22.89 -11.73
N LYS A 266 1.11 -23.69 -12.60
CA LYS A 266 1.24 -25.15 -12.60
C LYS A 266 2.51 -25.66 -13.25
N GLU A 267 2.89 -25.07 -14.38
CA GLU A 267 4.01 -25.55 -15.19
C GLU A 267 5.28 -24.74 -14.97
N LYS A 268 5.14 -23.46 -14.57
CA LYS A 268 6.26 -22.55 -14.37
C LYS A 268 6.50 -22.18 -12.92
N HIS A 269 5.64 -22.61 -11.99
CA HIS A 269 5.81 -22.28 -10.56
C HIS A 269 5.94 -20.76 -10.31
N VAL A 270 5.30 -19.95 -11.16
CA VAL A 270 5.23 -18.49 -11.03
C VAL A 270 3.84 -18.12 -10.53
N TYR A 271 3.78 -17.66 -9.28
CA TYR A 271 2.56 -17.41 -8.54
C TYR A 271 2.08 -15.97 -8.73
N LEU A 272 0.93 -15.80 -9.40
CA LEU A 272 0.31 -14.50 -9.69
C LEU A 272 -1.22 -14.57 -9.50
N MET A 273 -1.87 -13.41 -9.40
CA MET A 273 -3.32 -13.38 -9.24
C MET A 273 -4.04 -13.86 -10.50
N ALA A 274 -5.20 -14.50 -10.34
CA ALA A 274 -6.04 -14.97 -11.45
C ALA A 274 -6.41 -13.87 -12.47
N SER A 275 -6.34 -12.60 -12.07
CA SER A 275 -6.57 -11.42 -12.91
C SER A 275 -5.36 -11.01 -13.77
N GLY A 276 -4.27 -11.78 -13.77
CA GLY A 276 -3.00 -11.39 -14.40
C GLY A 276 -2.23 -10.29 -13.64
N ARG A 277 -2.63 -9.97 -12.39
CA ARG A 277 -1.90 -8.97 -11.59
C ARG A 277 -0.63 -9.61 -10.99
N ILE A 278 0.53 -9.02 -11.28
CA ILE A 278 1.82 -9.36 -10.68
C ILE A 278 2.31 -8.23 -9.76
N ASN A 279 2.98 -8.59 -8.66
CA ASN A 279 3.73 -7.68 -7.81
C ASN A 279 5.16 -7.55 -8.35
N MET A 280 5.52 -6.36 -8.83
CA MET A 280 6.85 -6.06 -9.36
C MET A 280 7.95 -6.19 -8.30
N CYS A 281 7.60 -6.08 -7.02
CA CYS A 281 8.55 -6.29 -5.93
C CYS A 281 8.98 -7.75 -5.77
N GLY A 282 8.30 -8.71 -6.39
CA GLY A 282 8.73 -10.11 -6.40
C GLY A 282 9.79 -10.43 -7.45
N LEU A 283 10.06 -9.49 -8.37
CA LEU A 283 11.11 -9.61 -9.37
C LEU A 283 12.46 -9.20 -8.78
N THR A 284 13.51 -9.91 -9.19
CA THR A 284 14.89 -9.68 -8.77
C THR A 284 15.82 -9.90 -9.94
N SER A 285 17.07 -9.43 -9.81
CA SER A 285 18.13 -9.70 -10.79
C SER A 285 18.34 -11.20 -11.05
N LYS A 286 17.94 -12.06 -10.11
CA LYS A 286 18.15 -13.52 -10.14
C LYS A 286 17.00 -14.30 -10.77
N ASN A 287 15.78 -13.74 -10.81
CA ASN A 287 14.59 -14.47 -11.27
C ASN A 287 13.91 -13.86 -12.51
N ILE A 288 14.27 -12.63 -12.88
CA ILE A 288 13.55 -11.87 -13.90
C ILE A 288 13.66 -12.50 -15.29
N ASP A 289 14.77 -13.17 -15.60
CA ASP A 289 14.94 -13.94 -16.85
C ASP A 289 13.97 -15.11 -16.90
N TYR A 290 13.96 -15.93 -15.84
CA TYR A 290 13.03 -17.05 -15.72
C TYR A 290 11.57 -16.62 -15.83
N VAL A 291 11.20 -15.48 -15.22
CA VAL A 291 9.83 -14.94 -15.31
C VAL A 291 9.52 -14.48 -16.74
N ALA A 292 10.43 -13.76 -17.40
CA ALA A 292 10.23 -13.28 -18.77
C ALA A 292 10.08 -14.44 -19.76
N GLU A 293 10.93 -15.46 -19.65
CA GLU A 293 10.87 -16.70 -20.44
C GLU A 293 9.57 -17.46 -20.17
N SER A 294 9.14 -17.55 -18.91
CA SER A 294 7.87 -18.19 -18.53
C SER A 294 6.67 -17.48 -19.14
N ILE A 295 6.65 -16.14 -19.13
CA ILE A 295 5.60 -15.35 -19.77
C ILE A 295 5.62 -15.58 -21.30
N HIS A 296 6.80 -15.52 -21.91
CA HIS A 296 6.96 -15.73 -23.35
C HIS A 296 6.40 -17.10 -23.79
N GLU A 297 6.81 -18.16 -23.11
CA GLU A 297 6.36 -19.51 -23.41
C GLU A 297 4.86 -19.66 -23.19
N THR A 298 4.33 -19.10 -22.10
CA THR A 298 2.90 -19.16 -21.77
C THR A 298 2.05 -18.51 -22.85
N VAL A 299 2.41 -17.29 -23.27
CA VAL A 299 1.67 -16.54 -24.29
C VAL A 299 1.77 -17.23 -25.66
N SER A 300 2.88 -17.91 -25.93
CA SER A 300 3.09 -18.63 -27.20
C SER A 300 2.37 -19.97 -27.26
N LYS A 301 2.27 -20.70 -26.13
CA LYS A 301 1.67 -22.05 -26.07
C LYS A 301 0.19 -22.07 -25.69
N VAL A 302 -0.26 -21.12 -24.88
CA VAL A 302 -1.61 -21.13 -24.30
C VAL A 302 -2.44 -20.01 -24.90
N GLN A 303 -3.31 -20.39 -25.85
CA GLN A 303 -4.30 -19.51 -26.49
C GLN A 303 -5.57 -19.35 -25.63
#